data_AF-A0A453R3C9-F1
#
_entry.id   AF-A0A453R3C9-F1
#
_cell.length_a   1.000
_cell.length_b   1.000
_cell.length_c   1.000
_cell.angle_alpha   90.00
_cell.angle_beta   90.00
_cell.angle_gamma   90.00
#
_symmetry.space_group_name_H-M   'P 1'
#
loop_
_entity.id
_entity.type
_entity.pdbx_description
1 polymer ?
#
loop_
_entity_poly.entity_id
_entity_poly.type
_entity_poly.pdbx_seq_one_letter_code
_entity_poly.pdbx_strand_id
1 'polypeptide(L)'
;MLRRDVEAGSDTVAVPPRKTRQRSAGSVAGHWLRHAEAAAPACIRRPMKGLDRRPRRWGCAANAVLLAFIITVPSLVVFFGARTSAPAVWINAANALRRGRSEPAHDRLLGGLLADGVDERSCHSRYQSAMYRRRAGRQPSPYLVSKLRRHEALQRRCGPGTAAYSHAQEQLRSGKNHAAGTGSPECKYLVSISYRGLGNRILAAASAFLYAVLTDRVLLVDPSNEMGELFCEPFPGTTWVLPPDFPLTSYTNFSIETAESHANMVKNKVISPVDVGAVSSARELPAFAYIHLDHDATGEDKQFYCDEDQSVLRDIRWLVMRTDSYIVPGLFLVMAFQEELGMLFPEPDTVFHHLGRYLFHPSNHVWGLIARYHDAYLAAADQRVGIQVRVFGSAPNSPELLEQITTCAQKEGLLPELLAEGLPAATTPPPAPSRRRSKAVLVTSLKAWYYDKLKGMYWERATVTGEAVGVHQPSHEEYQHFGARSHDTKAWAEIYLLSLTDVLVTSGFSTFG
;
A
#
# COMPACT_ATOMS: atom_id res chain seq x y z
N MET A 1 81.01 14.32 -20.47
CA MET A 1 81.82 15.06 -21.46
C MET A 1 81.04 15.09 -22.77
N LEU A 2 80.71 16.31 -23.21
CA LEU A 2 80.40 16.77 -24.59
C LEU A 2 79.27 16.14 -25.43
N ARG A 3 78.15 16.88 -25.46
CA ARG A 3 77.42 17.42 -26.64
C ARG A 3 78.00 17.14 -28.04
N ARG A 4 77.10 16.90 -28.99
CA ARG A 4 77.00 17.74 -30.21
C ARG A 4 75.61 17.67 -30.87
N ASP A 5 75.04 18.85 -31.04
CA ASP A 5 73.93 19.22 -31.92
C ASP A 5 74.33 19.11 -33.41
N VAL A 6 73.34 18.90 -34.29
CA VAL A 6 73.29 19.54 -35.63
C VAL A 6 71.83 19.85 -35.97
N GLU A 7 71.65 21.10 -36.38
CA GLU A 7 70.46 21.86 -36.74
C GLU A 7 69.94 21.57 -38.16
N ALA A 8 68.70 22.05 -38.40
CA ALA A 8 68.22 22.87 -39.53
C ALA A 8 66.86 22.35 -40.03
N GLY A 9 65.79 23.14 -40.19
CA GLY A 9 65.61 24.58 -40.08
C GLY A 9 64.31 24.97 -40.79
N SER A 10 63.92 26.23 -40.58
CA SER A 10 62.94 27.04 -41.33
C SER A 10 61.47 27.00 -40.92
N ASP A 11 61.13 28.07 -40.21
CA ASP A 11 59.85 28.70 -39.97
C ASP A 11 58.99 28.93 -41.24
N THR A 12 57.66 28.98 -41.09
CA THR A 12 56.91 30.26 -41.10
C THR A 12 55.39 30.08 -40.94
N VAL A 13 54.88 30.69 -39.86
CA VAL A 13 53.69 31.57 -39.73
C VAL A 13 52.26 30.99 -39.82
N ALA A 14 51.56 31.21 -38.68
CA ALA A 14 50.15 30.98 -38.35
C ALA A 14 49.18 31.96 -39.05
N VAL A 15 47.87 31.66 -39.19
CA VAL A 15 46.76 31.94 -38.24
C VAL A 15 45.44 31.38 -38.85
N PRO A 16 44.40 30.99 -38.06
CA PRO A 16 43.61 29.76 -38.24
C PRO A 16 42.18 29.96 -38.78
N PRO A 17 41.43 28.86 -39.00
CA PRO A 17 40.01 28.90 -38.65
C PRO A 17 39.41 27.61 -38.06
N ARG A 18 38.34 27.85 -37.29
CA ARG A 18 37.11 27.04 -37.11
C ARG A 18 37.22 25.55 -36.75
N LYS A 19 36.90 25.24 -35.49
CA LYS A 19 36.49 23.90 -35.07
C LYS A 19 34.98 23.69 -35.31
N THR A 20 34.67 22.83 -36.27
CA THR A 20 33.34 22.25 -36.52
C THR A 20 33.07 21.14 -35.51
N ARG A 21 31.86 21.14 -34.96
CA ARG A 21 31.26 20.07 -34.14
C ARG A 21 30.95 18.86 -35.03
N GLN A 22 31.35 17.66 -34.61
CA GLN A 22 30.63 16.43 -34.94
C GLN A 22 30.66 15.43 -33.78
N ARG A 23 29.52 14.77 -33.61
CA ARG A 23 29.06 13.98 -32.46
C ARG A 23 29.86 12.68 -32.29
N SER A 24 30.07 12.29 -31.04
CA SER A 24 30.06 10.88 -30.63
C SER A 24 29.22 10.73 -29.36
N ALA A 25 28.38 9.71 -29.36
CA ALA A 25 27.54 9.29 -28.24
C ALA A 25 28.39 8.51 -27.23
N GLY A 26 28.10 8.69 -25.94
CA GLY A 26 28.69 7.91 -24.87
C GLY A 26 28.28 8.41 -23.49
N SER A 27 27.36 7.67 -22.87
CA SER A 27 27.24 7.41 -21.43
C SER A 27 27.53 8.56 -20.44
N VAL A 28 26.48 9.08 -19.80
CA VAL A 28 26.61 9.74 -18.49
C VAL A 28 25.58 9.16 -17.53
N ALA A 29 26.00 8.09 -16.85
CA ALA A 29 25.56 7.83 -15.48
C ALA A 29 26.32 8.81 -14.57
N GLY A 30 25.60 9.51 -13.70
CA GLY A 30 26.24 10.36 -12.71
C GLY A 30 25.30 11.29 -11.96
N HIS A 31 25.29 11.09 -10.65
CA HIS A 31 25.37 12.16 -9.66
C HIS A 31 24.10 12.93 -9.29
N TRP A 32 23.29 12.38 -8.37
CA TRP A 32 22.52 13.20 -7.42
C TRP A 32 22.41 12.52 -6.05
N LEU A 33 23.40 12.79 -5.18
CA LEU A 33 23.29 12.72 -3.73
C LEU A 33 24.26 13.74 -3.15
N ARG A 34 23.74 14.84 -2.59
CA ARG A 34 24.10 15.38 -1.26
C ARG A 34 23.50 16.78 -1.00
N HIS A 35 23.20 16.97 0.29
CA HIS A 35 22.85 18.19 1.06
C HIS A 35 21.35 18.53 1.12
N ALA A 36 20.76 18.90 2.27
CA ALA A 36 21.34 19.29 3.56
C ALA A 36 20.37 18.98 4.73
N GLU A 37 20.99 18.62 5.85
CA GLU A 37 20.47 18.67 7.21
C GLU A 37 20.34 20.15 7.62
N ALA A 38 19.18 20.59 8.13
CA ALA A 38 19.05 21.88 8.79
C ALA A 38 17.97 21.81 9.89
N ALA A 39 18.38 22.27 11.07
CA ALA A 39 17.69 22.21 12.34
C ALA A 39 16.39 23.04 12.42
N ALA A 40 15.51 22.61 13.32
CA ALA A 40 14.25 23.25 13.68
C ALA A 40 14.43 24.64 14.33
N PRO A 41 13.50 25.60 14.12
CA PRO A 41 13.35 26.72 15.01
C PRO A 41 12.26 26.48 16.06
N ALA A 42 12.57 26.98 17.25
CA ALA A 42 11.81 26.90 18.49
C ALA A 42 10.40 27.53 18.40
N CYS A 43 9.44 26.85 19.04
CA CYS A 43 8.07 27.31 19.21
C CYS A 43 8.01 28.44 20.25
N ILE A 44 7.74 29.68 19.80
CA ILE A 44 7.47 30.82 20.67
C ILE A 44 6.05 30.69 21.23
N ARG A 45 5.96 30.48 22.55
CA ARG A 45 4.72 30.59 23.33
C ARG A 45 4.26 32.05 23.38
N ARG A 46 2.98 32.31 23.09
CA ARG A 46 2.27 33.51 23.59
C ARG A 46 1.01 33.08 24.36
N PRO A 47 0.68 33.79 25.47
CA PRO A 47 -0.27 33.31 26.46
C PRO A 47 -1.72 33.66 26.09
N MET A 48 -2.63 32.69 26.29
CA MET A 48 -4.07 32.94 26.39
C MET A 48 -4.38 33.49 27.78
N LYS A 49 -4.94 34.70 27.83
CA LYS A 49 -5.60 35.25 29.02
C LYS A 49 -6.95 34.56 29.20
N GLY A 50 -7.18 34.04 30.40
CA GLY A 50 -8.44 33.44 30.80
C GLY A 50 -9.53 34.48 31.06
N LEU A 51 -10.77 34.00 31.12
CA LEU A 51 -11.82 34.66 31.88
C LEU A 51 -12.75 33.60 32.51
N ASP A 52 -13.15 33.91 33.73
CA ASP A 52 -13.68 33.04 34.76
C ASP A 52 -15.07 32.44 34.54
N ARG A 53 -15.31 31.35 35.29
CA ARG A 53 -16.61 30.73 35.56
C ARG A 53 -17.35 31.44 36.71
N ARG A 54 -18.70 31.35 36.63
CA ARG A 54 -19.74 31.14 37.68
C ARG A 54 -20.81 32.27 37.78
N PRO A 55 -21.97 32.08 38.45
CA PRO A 55 -23.15 31.36 37.92
C PRO A 55 -24.53 32.02 38.24
N ARG A 56 -25.62 31.34 37.86
CA ARG A 56 -26.98 31.31 38.46
C ARG A 56 -28.05 32.39 38.11
N ARG A 57 -29.14 31.83 37.53
CA ARG A 57 -30.58 31.86 37.92
C ARG A 57 -31.53 33.02 37.54
N TRP A 58 -32.64 32.54 36.93
CA TRP A 58 -34.07 32.88 37.05
C TRP A 58 -34.68 33.98 36.19
N GLY A 59 -35.81 33.63 35.56
CA GLY A 59 -36.73 34.52 34.86
C GLY A 59 -37.73 33.75 33.99
N CYS A 60 -38.92 33.46 34.55
CA CYS A 60 -40.08 32.91 33.84
C CYS A 60 -40.67 33.94 32.87
N ALA A 61 -41.15 33.53 31.68
CA ALA A 61 -42.39 34.04 31.08
C ALA A 61 -42.72 33.35 29.74
N ALA A 62 -44.03 33.24 29.48
CA ALA A 62 -44.71 33.09 28.19
C ALA A 62 -44.79 31.68 27.56
N ASN A 63 -45.77 30.92 28.05
CA ASN A 63 -46.62 30.05 27.23
C ASN A 63 -47.47 30.87 26.25
N ALA A 64 -47.92 30.19 25.19
CA ALA A 64 -49.13 30.46 24.37
C ALA A 64 -48.94 30.98 22.93
N VAL A 65 -48.26 30.24 22.04
CA VAL A 65 -48.57 30.24 20.58
C VAL A 65 -48.27 28.88 19.91
N LEU A 66 -48.56 27.75 20.55
CA LEU A 66 -48.26 26.45 19.94
C LEU A 66 -49.38 25.43 20.15
N LEU A 67 -50.60 25.76 19.73
CA LEU A 67 -51.70 24.79 19.66
C LEU A 67 -52.81 25.13 18.64
N ALA A 68 -52.58 26.08 17.72
CA ALA A 68 -53.59 26.52 16.74
C ALA A 68 -53.18 26.37 15.26
N PHE A 69 -52.14 25.58 14.94
CA PHE A 69 -51.63 25.45 13.56
C PHE A 69 -51.70 24.03 12.95
N ILE A 70 -52.43 23.10 13.58
CA ILE A 70 -52.46 21.68 13.15
C ILE A 70 -53.79 21.23 12.50
N ILE A 71 -54.85 22.06 12.45
CA ILE A 71 -56.17 21.52 12.04
C ILE A 71 -56.86 22.23 10.84
N THR A 72 -56.28 23.25 10.21
CA THR A 72 -57.04 24.01 9.19
C THR A 72 -56.30 24.32 7.89
N VAL A 73 -55.68 23.31 7.25
CA VAL A 73 -55.19 23.48 5.85
C VAL A 73 -55.47 22.33 4.86
N PRO A 74 -55.84 21.08 5.20
CA PRO A 74 -56.10 20.09 4.15
C PRO A 74 -57.58 20.05 3.70
N SER A 75 -58.17 21.18 3.28
CA SER A 75 -59.56 21.16 2.74
C SER A 75 -59.87 22.14 1.59
N LEU A 76 -58.90 22.81 0.97
CA LEU A 76 -59.18 23.74 -0.15
C LEU A 76 -58.15 23.66 -1.29
N VAL A 77 -57.81 22.44 -1.73
CA VAL A 77 -57.20 22.21 -3.05
C VAL A 77 -57.79 20.93 -3.67
N VAL A 78 -59.10 20.92 -3.85
CA VAL A 78 -59.80 20.09 -4.83
C VAL A 78 -60.72 21.06 -5.56
N PHE A 79 -60.76 20.97 -6.90
CA PHE A 79 -61.37 21.91 -7.86
C PHE A 79 -60.46 23.08 -8.28
N PHE A 80 -59.47 22.80 -9.14
CA PHE A 80 -59.36 23.38 -10.49
C PHE A 80 -58.03 22.92 -11.16
N GLY A 81 -58.15 22.21 -12.30
CA GLY A 81 -57.22 22.33 -13.45
C GLY A 81 -55.85 21.64 -13.43
N ALA A 82 -55.82 20.41 -13.96
CA ALA A 82 -54.86 19.82 -14.91
C ALA A 82 -53.33 20.12 -14.88
N ARG A 83 -52.58 19.00 -14.99
CA ARG A 83 -51.14 18.80 -15.30
C ARG A 83 -50.15 19.02 -14.15
N THR A 84 -49.62 17.92 -13.61
CA THR A 84 -48.18 17.54 -13.49
C THR A 84 -47.93 16.56 -12.32
N SER A 85 -46.99 15.63 -12.55
CA SER A 85 -46.25 14.79 -11.58
C SER A 85 -47.00 13.80 -10.66
N ALA A 86 -46.78 12.51 -10.90
CA ALA A 86 -47.04 11.44 -9.95
C ALA A 86 -46.02 11.46 -8.78
N PRO A 87 -46.43 11.15 -7.53
CA PRO A 87 -45.55 11.19 -6.37
C PRO A 87 -44.66 9.95 -6.22
N ALA A 88 -43.46 10.19 -5.71
CA ALA A 88 -42.33 9.26 -5.58
C ALA A 88 -42.49 8.15 -4.53
N VAL A 89 -43.52 7.30 -4.66
CA VAL A 89 -43.75 6.16 -3.73
C VAL A 89 -43.67 4.79 -4.41
N TRP A 90 -43.48 4.73 -5.74
CA TRP A 90 -43.47 3.46 -6.49
C TRP A 90 -42.09 2.89 -6.83
N ILE A 91 -40.99 3.45 -6.32
CA ILE A 91 -39.62 2.96 -6.64
C ILE A 91 -39.21 1.76 -5.76
N ASN A 92 -39.85 1.53 -4.62
CA ASN A 92 -39.49 0.41 -3.73
C ASN A 92 -40.12 -0.95 -4.11
N ALA A 93 -41.14 -0.98 -4.98
CA ALA A 93 -41.78 -2.24 -5.39
C ALA A 93 -41.09 -2.92 -6.59
N ALA A 94 -40.40 -2.16 -7.43
CA ALA A 94 -39.71 -2.70 -8.61
C ALA A 94 -38.43 -3.47 -8.27
N ASN A 95 -37.82 -3.21 -7.10
CA ASN A 95 -36.66 -3.97 -6.62
C ASN A 95 -37.04 -5.31 -5.96
N ALA A 96 -38.29 -5.50 -5.54
CA ALA A 96 -38.75 -6.76 -4.95
C ALA A 96 -39.04 -7.84 -6.00
N LEU A 97 -39.30 -7.46 -7.25
CA LEU A 97 -39.69 -8.37 -8.34
C LEU A 97 -38.53 -8.83 -9.24
N ARG A 98 -37.28 -8.45 -8.92
CA ARG A 98 -36.07 -8.93 -9.63
C ARG A 98 -35.30 -10.01 -8.86
N ARG A 99 -35.96 -10.64 -7.87
CA ARG A 99 -35.43 -11.76 -7.10
C ARG A 99 -35.64 -13.07 -7.86
N GLY A 100 -34.85 -13.26 -8.91
CA GLY A 100 -34.94 -14.44 -9.79
C GLY A 100 -33.66 -14.73 -10.57
N ARG A 101 -32.52 -14.18 -10.14
CA ARG A 101 -31.20 -14.63 -10.58
C ARG A 101 -30.41 -14.83 -9.30
N SER A 102 -30.10 -16.08 -8.96
CA SER A 102 -29.11 -16.37 -7.93
C SER A 102 -27.81 -15.73 -8.39
N GLU A 103 -27.44 -14.59 -7.78
CA GLU A 103 -26.08 -14.10 -7.92
C GLU A 103 -25.14 -15.23 -7.48
N PRO A 104 -24.04 -15.48 -8.20
CA PRO A 104 -23.07 -16.46 -7.75
C PRO A 104 -22.66 -16.06 -6.34
N ALA A 105 -22.80 -16.97 -5.38
CA ALA A 105 -22.41 -16.71 -4.00
C ALA A 105 -20.96 -16.22 -4.00
N HIS A 106 -20.74 -14.95 -3.65
CA HIS A 106 -19.41 -14.39 -3.57
C HIS A 106 -18.62 -15.21 -2.55
N ASP A 107 -17.53 -15.82 -2.99
CA ASP A 107 -16.68 -16.62 -2.11
C ASP A 107 -15.98 -15.72 -1.10
N ARG A 108 -16.59 -15.61 0.09
CA ARG A 108 -16.08 -14.79 1.20
C ARG A 108 -14.75 -15.28 1.75
N LEU A 109 -14.37 -16.53 1.50
CA LEU A 109 -13.13 -17.14 2.00
C LEU A 109 -12.00 -17.15 0.97
N LEU A 110 -12.27 -16.65 -0.25
CA LEU A 110 -11.29 -16.47 -1.33
C LEU A 110 -10.52 -17.78 -1.66
N GLY A 111 -11.24 -18.87 -1.89
CA GLY A 111 -10.66 -20.18 -2.19
C GLY A 111 -10.08 -20.87 -0.97
N GLY A 112 -10.56 -20.54 0.23
CA GLY A 112 -10.01 -21.01 1.50
C GLY A 112 -8.78 -20.25 1.99
N LEU A 113 -8.35 -19.20 1.27
CA LEU A 113 -7.26 -18.32 1.70
C LEU A 113 -7.53 -17.74 3.09
N LEU A 114 -8.75 -17.30 3.37
CA LEU A 114 -9.14 -16.77 4.68
C LEU A 114 -9.69 -17.88 5.59
N ALA A 115 -9.30 -17.85 6.86
CA ALA A 115 -9.94 -18.64 7.90
C ALA A 115 -11.36 -18.13 8.17
N ASP A 116 -12.27 -19.06 8.49
CA ASP A 116 -13.61 -18.75 9.01
C ASP A 116 -13.54 -18.49 10.52
N GLY A 117 -14.61 -17.95 11.10
CA GLY A 117 -14.77 -17.78 12.55
C GLY A 117 -14.16 -16.51 13.15
N VAL A 118 -13.70 -15.57 12.32
CA VAL A 118 -13.40 -14.21 12.80
C VAL A 118 -14.70 -13.43 12.95
N ASP A 119 -14.86 -12.67 14.03
CA ASP A 119 -16.06 -11.85 14.23
C ASP A 119 -16.20 -10.81 13.09
N GLU A 120 -17.27 -10.94 12.31
CA GLU A 120 -17.51 -10.06 11.15
C GLU A 120 -17.74 -8.60 11.56
N ARG A 121 -18.12 -8.33 12.81
CA ARG A 121 -18.29 -6.97 13.33
C ARG A 121 -16.95 -6.31 13.63
N SER A 122 -15.97 -7.06 14.11
CA SER A 122 -14.62 -6.55 14.37
C SER A 122 -13.91 -6.08 13.10
N CYS A 123 -14.17 -6.74 11.96
CA CYS A 123 -13.57 -6.40 10.67
C CYS A 123 -14.50 -6.74 9.49
N HIS A 124 -15.28 -5.75 9.06
CA HIS A 124 -16.23 -5.90 7.96
C HIS A 124 -15.58 -6.24 6.63
N SER A 125 -14.45 -5.60 6.33
CA SER A 125 -13.76 -5.73 5.03
C SER A 125 -13.27 -7.16 4.76
N ARG A 126 -13.00 -7.95 5.81
CA ARG A 126 -12.49 -9.32 5.71
C ARG A 126 -13.38 -10.20 4.84
N TYR A 127 -14.69 -10.15 5.05
CA TYR A 127 -15.65 -11.00 4.33
C TYR A 127 -16.52 -10.20 3.33
N GLN A 128 -16.80 -8.92 3.58
CA GLN A 128 -17.60 -8.10 2.68
C GLN A 128 -16.87 -7.72 1.40
N SER A 129 -15.52 -7.70 1.41
CA SER A 129 -14.74 -7.29 0.22
C SER A 129 -15.01 -8.14 -1.02
N ALA A 130 -15.40 -9.41 -0.86
CA ALA A 130 -15.75 -10.29 -1.96
C ALA A 130 -16.94 -9.77 -2.80
N MET A 131 -17.85 -8.99 -2.19
CA MET A 131 -19.02 -8.41 -2.85
C MET A 131 -18.68 -7.19 -3.72
N TYR A 132 -17.58 -6.49 -3.40
CA TYR A 132 -17.16 -5.29 -4.12
C TYR A 132 -16.29 -5.60 -5.35
N ARG A 133 -15.73 -6.81 -5.41
CA ARG A 133 -14.87 -7.26 -6.51
C ARG A 133 -15.69 -7.95 -7.60
N ARG A 134 -15.57 -7.45 -8.84
CA ARG A 134 -16.23 -8.04 -10.02
C ARG A 134 -15.60 -9.36 -10.46
N ARG A 135 -14.33 -9.60 -10.12
CA ARG A 135 -13.58 -10.81 -10.44
C ARG A 135 -13.15 -11.50 -9.16
N ALA A 136 -13.31 -12.82 -9.09
CA ALA A 136 -12.93 -13.64 -7.92
C ALA A 136 -11.40 -13.62 -7.64
N GLY A 137 -10.59 -13.24 -8.65
CA GLY A 137 -9.14 -13.29 -8.62
C GLY A 137 -8.61 -14.69 -8.93
N ARG A 138 -7.30 -14.88 -8.74
CA ARG A 138 -6.64 -16.18 -8.93
C ARG A 138 -6.85 -17.03 -7.67
N GLN A 139 -6.95 -18.35 -7.84
CA GLN A 139 -7.20 -19.28 -6.73
C GLN A 139 -5.88 -19.68 -6.06
N PRO A 140 -5.82 -19.72 -4.72
CA PRO A 140 -4.61 -20.17 -4.02
C PRO A 140 -4.40 -21.67 -4.21
N SER A 141 -3.15 -22.12 -4.13
CA SER A 141 -2.86 -23.55 -4.10
C SER A 141 -3.38 -24.18 -2.78
N PRO A 142 -3.84 -25.44 -2.79
CA PRO A 142 -4.21 -26.14 -1.55
C PRO A 142 -3.04 -26.19 -0.54
N TYR A 143 -1.80 -26.26 -1.04
CA TYR A 143 -0.60 -26.27 -0.22
C TYR A 143 -0.41 -24.93 0.51
N LEU A 144 -0.59 -23.79 -0.18
CA LEU A 144 -0.57 -22.47 0.43
C LEU A 144 -1.63 -22.35 1.53
N VAL A 145 -2.88 -22.75 1.24
CA VAL A 145 -3.97 -22.73 2.25
C VAL A 145 -3.57 -23.53 3.49
N SER A 146 -3.06 -24.76 3.31
CA SER A 146 -2.59 -25.59 4.41
C SER A 146 -1.44 -24.95 5.20
N LYS A 147 -0.46 -24.35 4.51
CA LYS A 147 0.68 -23.66 5.14
C LYS A 147 0.22 -22.44 5.95
N LEU A 148 -0.74 -21.66 5.46
CA LEU A 148 -1.32 -20.52 6.19
C LEU A 148 -2.01 -20.97 7.48
N ARG A 149 -2.82 -22.04 7.44
CA ARG A 149 -3.44 -22.61 8.65
C ARG A 149 -2.40 -23.07 9.68
N ARG A 150 -1.29 -23.68 9.23
CA ARG A 150 -0.15 -24.04 10.11
C ARG A 150 0.50 -22.79 10.72
N HIS A 151 0.71 -21.75 9.91
CA HIS A 151 1.28 -20.49 10.39
C HIS A 151 0.36 -19.77 11.39
N GLU A 152 -0.96 -19.78 11.20
CA GLU A 152 -1.92 -19.26 12.19
C GLU A 152 -1.85 -20.02 13.53
N ALA A 153 -1.65 -21.35 13.49
CA ALA A 153 -1.45 -22.15 14.70
C ALA A 153 -0.11 -21.82 15.39
N LEU A 154 0.95 -21.58 14.62
CA LEU A 154 2.23 -21.07 15.14
C LEU A 154 2.03 -19.71 15.81
N GLN A 155 1.34 -18.78 15.15
CA GLN A 155 1.07 -17.44 15.67
C GLN A 155 0.26 -17.47 16.96
N ARG A 156 -0.80 -18.27 17.04
CA ARG A 156 -1.56 -18.42 18.29
C ARG A 156 -0.75 -19.01 19.43
N ARG A 157 0.16 -19.94 19.13
CA ARG A 157 0.99 -20.62 20.15
C ARG A 157 2.13 -19.75 20.66
N CYS A 158 2.75 -18.97 19.77
CA CYS A 158 4.00 -18.26 20.03
C CYS A 158 3.86 -16.73 20.03
N GLY A 159 2.69 -16.19 19.66
CA GLY A 159 2.45 -14.76 19.53
C GLY A 159 2.33 -14.00 20.85
N PRO A 160 2.16 -12.68 20.80
CA PRO A 160 2.09 -11.83 21.99
C PRO A 160 1.03 -12.26 23.00
N GLY A 161 1.34 -12.11 24.30
CA GLY A 161 0.46 -12.51 25.40
C GLY A 161 0.53 -13.99 25.79
N THR A 162 1.33 -14.80 25.10
CA THR A 162 1.54 -16.22 25.44
C THR A 162 2.75 -16.41 26.36
N ALA A 163 2.77 -17.49 27.15
CA ALA A 163 3.93 -17.84 27.98
C ALA A 163 5.20 -18.08 27.15
N ALA A 164 5.06 -18.65 25.95
CA ALA A 164 6.18 -18.88 25.04
C ALA A 164 6.81 -17.56 24.56
N TYR A 165 5.98 -16.56 24.26
CA TYR A 165 6.44 -15.21 23.91
C TYR A 165 7.15 -14.52 25.07
N SER A 166 6.57 -14.54 26.27
CA SER A 166 7.20 -13.94 27.46
C SER A 166 8.57 -14.55 27.76
N HIS A 167 8.69 -15.88 27.69
CA HIS A 167 9.96 -16.56 27.86
C HIS A 167 10.98 -16.19 26.76
N ALA A 168 10.55 -16.09 25.50
CA ALA A 168 11.42 -15.68 24.40
C ALA A 168 11.90 -14.22 24.54
N GLN A 169 11.06 -13.32 25.06
CA GLN A 169 11.44 -11.94 25.38
C GLN A 169 12.45 -11.87 26.53
N GLU A 170 12.28 -12.66 27.59
CA GLU A 170 13.24 -12.73 28.71
C GLU A 170 14.62 -13.19 28.25
N GLN A 171 14.66 -14.18 27.36
CA GLN A 171 15.92 -14.63 26.77
C GLN A 171 16.58 -13.55 25.91
N LEU A 172 15.79 -12.81 25.12
CA LEU A 172 16.29 -11.66 24.37
C LEU A 172 16.88 -10.59 25.30
N ARG A 173 16.22 -10.27 26.43
CA ARG A 173 16.76 -9.35 27.47
C ARG A 173 18.06 -9.83 28.08
N SER A 174 18.20 -11.15 28.27
CA SER A 174 19.39 -11.75 28.86
C SER A 174 20.59 -11.84 27.92
N GLY A 175 20.40 -11.60 26.61
CA GLY A 175 21.44 -11.75 25.59
C GLY A 175 21.84 -13.21 25.32
N LYS A 176 21.15 -14.20 25.90
CA LYS A 176 21.49 -15.62 25.81
C LYS A 176 20.64 -16.34 24.78
N ASN A 177 21.30 -16.99 23.82
CA ASN A 177 20.70 -18.08 23.03
C ASN A 177 20.94 -19.42 23.71
N HIS A 178 20.26 -19.68 24.81
CA HIS A 178 20.21 -21.06 25.30
C HIS A 178 19.25 -21.87 24.41
N ALA A 179 19.75 -22.97 23.86
CA ALA A 179 18.90 -24.06 23.38
C ALA A 179 17.86 -24.34 24.47
N ALA A 180 16.59 -24.37 24.07
CA ALA A 180 15.51 -24.52 25.03
C ALA A 180 15.80 -25.71 25.94
N GLY A 181 15.79 -25.50 27.26
CA GLY A 181 15.72 -26.60 28.20
C GLY A 181 14.58 -27.52 27.77
N THR A 182 14.84 -28.83 27.79
CA THR A 182 13.90 -29.90 27.40
C THR A 182 12.49 -29.63 27.92
N GLY A 183 11.59 -29.13 27.07
CA GLY A 183 10.16 -28.99 27.41
C GLY A 183 9.38 -27.81 26.82
N SER A 184 9.99 -26.74 26.27
CA SER A 184 9.25 -25.65 25.62
C SER A 184 9.38 -25.71 24.09
N PRO A 185 8.29 -25.48 23.32
CA PRO A 185 8.38 -25.43 21.86
C PRO A 185 9.24 -24.23 21.44
N GLU A 186 10.22 -24.47 20.57
CA GLU A 186 11.11 -23.42 20.07
C GLU A 186 10.32 -22.44 19.18
N CYS A 187 10.00 -21.26 19.72
CA CYS A 187 9.38 -20.18 18.98
C CYS A 187 10.47 -19.24 18.43
N LYS A 188 10.44 -19.01 17.12
CA LYS A 188 11.31 -18.08 16.40
C LYS A 188 10.49 -16.91 15.88
N TYR A 189 11.12 -15.74 15.78
CA TYR A 189 10.43 -14.49 15.54
C TYR A 189 11.10 -13.68 14.42
N LEU A 190 10.28 -12.95 13.68
CA LEU A 190 10.67 -11.94 12.72
C LEU A 190 9.89 -10.66 13.01
N VAL A 191 10.61 -9.59 13.36
CA VAL A 191 10.06 -8.25 13.53
C VAL A 191 10.25 -7.47 12.23
N SER A 192 9.16 -7.05 11.59
CA SER A 192 9.17 -6.17 10.42
C SER A 192 9.07 -4.71 10.86
N ILE A 193 10.11 -3.93 10.64
CA ILE A 193 10.13 -2.49 10.95
C ILE A 193 9.23 -1.75 9.94
N SER A 194 8.39 -0.86 10.46
CA SER A 194 7.45 -0.05 9.68
C SER A 194 8.15 1.25 9.28
N TYR A 195 8.60 1.34 8.02
CA TYR A 195 9.41 2.45 7.51
C TYR A 195 8.91 2.93 6.13
N ARG A 196 9.12 4.22 5.81
CA ARG A 196 8.67 4.91 4.57
C ARG A 196 7.13 5.01 4.41
N GLY A 197 6.69 5.28 3.16
CA GLY A 197 5.29 5.43 2.78
C GLY A 197 4.51 4.13 2.82
N LEU A 198 3.18 4.26 2.85
CA LEU A 198 2.25 3.13 3.01
C LEU A 198 2.46 2.00 2.00
N GLY A 199 2.66 2.30 0.72
CA GLY A 199 2.93 1.28 -0.31
C GLY A 199 4.17 0.43 0.01
N ASN A 200 5.28 1.07 0.41
CA ASN A 200 6.49 0.37 0.82
C ASN A 200 6.23 -0.49 2.06
N ARG A 201 5.50 0.03 3.06
CA ARG A 201 5.16 -0.73 4.28
C ARG A 201 4.33 -1.97 4.01
N ILE A 202 3.36 -1.88 3.10
CA ILE A 202 2.54 -3.03 2.67
C ILE A 202 3.41 -4.09 1.99
N LEU A 203 4.26 -3.68 1.04
CA LEU A 203 5.18 -4.58 0.32
C LEU A 203 6.22 -5.21 1.25
N ALA A 204 6.76 -4.44 2.19
CA ALA A 204 7.70 -4.89 3.21
C ALA A 204 7.06 -5.90 4.16
N ALA A 205 5.86 -5.62 4.68
CA ALA A 205 5.15 -6.54 5.56
C ALA A 205 4.77 -7.85 4.85
N ALA A 206 4.35 -7.80 3.59
CA ALA A 206 4.08 -9.00 2.79
C ALA A 206 5.35 -9.83 2.54
N SER A 207 6.45 -9.15 2.25
CA SER A 207 7.78 -9.74 2.05
C SER A 207 8.28 -10.44 3.32
N ALA A 208 8.22 -9.74 4.46
CA ALA A 208 8.56 -10.28 5.77
C ALA A 208 7.66 -11.46 6.14
N PHE A 209 6.36 -11.38 5.83
CA PHE A 209 5.44 -12.49 6.07
C PHE A 209 5.82 -13.74 5.27
N LEU A 210 6.13 -13.60 3.98
CA LEU A 210 6.58 -14.74 3.18
C LEU A 210 7.84 -15.35 3.77
N TYR A 211 8.83 -14.52 4.12
CA TYR A 211 10.05 -15.00 4.74
C TYR A 211 9.78 -15.71 6.08
N ALA A 212 8.86 -15.20 6.90
CA ALA A 212 8.43 -15.84 8.14
C ALA A 212 7.75 -17.20 7.89
N VAL A 213 6.95 -17.33 6.83
CA VAL A 213 6.33 -18.60 6.43
C VAL A 213 7.37 -19.62 5.95
N LEU A 214 8.39 -19.18 5.21
CA LEU A 214 9.47 -20.04 4.72
C LEU A 214 10.41 -20.51 5.85
N THR A 215 10.53 -19.74 6.92
CA THR A 215 11.47 -20.01 8.03
C THR A 215 10.80 -20.42 9.34
N ASP A 216 9.49 -20.69 9.30
CA ASP A 216 8.65 -21.06 10.45
C ASP A 216 8.79 -20.09 11.64
N ARG A 217 8.72 -18.79 11.34
CA ARG A 217 8.78 -17.71 12.34
C ARG A 217 7.42 -17.07 12.55
N VAL A 218 7.19 -16.59 13.76
CA VAL A 218 6.14 -15.62 14.07
C VAL A 218 6.51 -14.28 13.45
N LEU A 219 5.59 -13.69 12.67
CA LEU A 219 5.70 -12.32 12.20
C LEU A 219 5.15 -11.36 13.25
N LEU A 220 5.94 -10.34 13.60
CA LEU A 220 5.51 -9.18 14.38
C LEU A 220 5.78 -7.91 13.58
N VAL A 221 4.79 -7.04 13.47
CA VAL A 221 4.87 -5.78 12.74
C VAL A 221 5.00 -4.64 13.73
N ASP A 222 6.02 -3.82 13.53
CA ASP A 222 6.23 -2.58 14.28
C ASP A 222 4.97 -1.68 14.25
N PRO A 223 4.44 -1.25 15.42
CA PRO A 223 3.23 -0.43 15.50
C PRO A 223 3.39 0.97 14.92
N SER A 224 4.62 1.41 14.65
CA SER A 224 4.91 2.72 14.05
C SER A 224 4.12 2.96 12.75
N ASN A 225 3.79 4.23 12.50
CA ASN A 225 2.96 4.64 11.35
C ASN A 225 1.57 3.97 11.32
N GLU A 226 1.04 3.64 12.50
CA GLU A 226 -0.35 3.22 12.72
C GLU A 226 -0.75 1.93 11.99
N MET A 227 0.21 1.00 11.81
CA MET A 227 -0.07 -0.29 11.17
C MET A 227 -1.22 -1.05 11.85
N GLY A 228 -1.33 -0.97 13.18
CA GLY A 228 -2.41 -1.58 13.95
C GLY A 228 -3.78 -0.89 13.84
N GLU A 229 -3.85 0.34 13.31
CA GLU A 229 -5.12 1.06 13.12
C GLU A 229 -5.62 1.00 11.67
N LEU A 230 -4.70 0.91 10.71
CA LEU A 230 -5.01 0.85 9.27
C LEU A 230 -5.57 -0.52 8.85
N PHE A 231 -5.07 -1.58 9.47
CA PHE A 231 -5.38 -2.96 9.12
C PHE A 231 -6.06 -3.68 10.28
N CYS A 232 -6.98 -4.59 9.95
CA CYS A 232 -7.49 -5.56 10.91
C CYS A 232 -6.43 -6.61 11.26
N GLU A 233 -6.65 -7.35 12.34
CA GLU A 233 -5.83 -8.50 12.69
C GLU A 233 -5.94 -9.61 11.62
N PRO A 234 -4.81 -10.03 11.01
CA PRO A 234 -4.82 -11.05 9.96
C PRO A 234 -4.88 -12.47 10.52
N PHE A 235 -4.42 -12.69 11.75
CA PHE A 235 -4.34 -14.01 12.37
C PHE A 235 -5.46 -14.20 13.42
N PRO A 236 -6.37 -15.17 13.26
CA PRO A 236 -7.45 -15.38 14.22
C PRO A 236 -6.93 -15.68 15.63
N GLY A 237 -7.46 -15.01 16.65
CA GLY A 237 -7.18 -15.29 18.06
C GLY A 237 -5.81 -14.87 18.57
N THR A 238 -5.10 -14.00 17.85
CA THR A 238 -3.82 -13.42 18.27
C THR A 238 -3.60 -12.06 17.58
N THR A 239 -2.48 -11.40 17.86
CA THR A 239 -2.10 -10.14 17.21
C THR A 239 -0.75 -10.28 16.51
N TRP A 240 -0.65 -9.64 15.36
CA TRP A 240 0.63 -9.45 14.66
C TRP A 240 1.35 -8.17 15.07
N VAL A 241 0.74 -7.29 15.85
CA VAL A 241 1.35 -6.01 16.23
C VAL A 241 2.39 -6.25 17.33
N LEU A 242 3.59 -5.68 17.16
CA LEU A 242 4.65 -5.77 18.15
C LEU A 242 4.25 -5.01 19.43
N PRO A 243 4.26 -5.67 20.60
CA PRO A 243 3.96 -5.04 21.88
C PRO A 243 4.93 -3.91 22.24
N PRO A 244 4.48 -2.87 22.98
CA PRO A 244 5.31 -1.74 23.37
C PRO A 244 6.40 -2.09 24.40
N ASP A 245 6.32 -3.25 25.07
CA ASP A 245 7.30 -3.73 26.04
C ASP A 245 8.44 -4.55 25.40
N PHE A 246 8.55 -4.50 24.07
CA PHE A 246 9.60 -5.18 23.31
C PHE A 246 11.01 -4.77 23.80
N PRO A 247 11.89 -5.73 24.11
CA PRO A 247 13.17 -5.46 24.78
C PRO A 247 14.17 -4.57 24.04
N LEU A 248 14.18 -4.60 22.70
CA LEU A 248 15.19 -3.87 21.93
C LEU A 248 14.79 -2.41 21.86
N THR A 249 15.43 -1.54 22.62
CA THR A 249 15.18 -0.10 22.53
C THR A 249 15.71 0.47 21.22
N SER A 250 15.00 1.41 20.61
CA SER A 250 15.44 2.14 19.41
C SER A 250 15.74 1.27 18.18
N TYR A 251 15.17 0.05 18.10
CA TYR A 251 15.35 -0.84 16.94
C TYR A 251 14.93 -0.17 15.62
N THR A 252 14.00 0.78 15.66
CA THR A 252 13.56 1.58 14.52
C THR A 252 14.67 2.44 13.91
N ASN A 253 15.74 2.73 14.67
CA ASN A 253 16.90 3.51 14.23
C ASN A 253 18.03 2.63 13.69
N PHE A 254 17.87 1.30 13.67
CA PHE A 254 18.88 0.41 13.09
C PHE A 254 19.14 0.76 11.62
N SER A 255 20.42 0.71 11.25
CA SER A 255 20.96 1.12 9.96
C SER A 255 22.07 0.17 9.54
N ILE A 256 22.65 0.39 8.37
CA ILE A 256 23.79 -0.38 7.90
C ILE A 256 24.99 -0.40 8.89
N GLU A 257 25.11 0.61 9.75
CA GLU A 257 26.19 0.73 10.73
C GLU A 257 25.93 -0.06 12.03
N THR A 258 24.71 -0.58 12.23
CA THR A 258 24.35 -1.35 13.43
C THR A 258 25.23 -2.61 13.54
N ALA A 259 25.88 -2.81 14.68
CA ALA A 259 26.83 -3.91 14.89
C ALA A 259 26.17 -5.28 14.73
N GLU A 260 24.92 -5.40 15.16
CA GLU A 260 24.08 -6.59 15.05
C GLU A 260 23.47 -6.78 13.65
N SER A 261 23.81 -5.93 12.67
CA SER A 261 23.44 -6.19 11.28
C SER A 261 24.10 -7.47 10.80
N HIS A 262 23.37 -8.25 10.01
CA HIS A 262 23.86 -9.51 9.43
C HIS A 262 25.23 -9.31 8.76
N ALA A 263 25.35 -8.32 7.88
CA ALA A 263 26.59 -7.99 7.19
C ALA A 263 27.74 -7.67 8.16
N ASN A 264 27.49 -6.86 9.20
CA ASN A 264 28.51 -6.50 10.17
C ASN A 264 28.91 -7.69 11.06
N MET A 265 27.96 -8.54 11.45
CA MET A 265 28.24 -9.74 12.24
C MET A 265 29.08 -10.76 11.46
N VAL A 266 28.80 -10.95 10.17
CA VAL A 266 29.65 -11.78 9.28
C VAL A 266 31.04 -11.16 9.15
N LYS A 267 31.12 -9.86 8.84
CA LYS A 267 32.39 -9.12 8.69
C LYS A 267 33.26 -9.18 9.96
N ASN A 268 32.63 -9.07 11.12
CA ASN A 268 33.28 -9.10 12.42
C ASN A 268 33.45 -10.52 13.00
N LYS A 269 33.09 -11.56 12.23
CA LYS A 269 33.22 -12.99 12.58
C LYS A 269 32.43 -13.40 13.84
N VAL A 270 31.40 -12.64 14.18
CA VAL A 270 30.42 -12.98 15.22
C VAL A 270 29.62 -14.21 14.78
N ILE A 271 29.27 -14.26 13.50
CA ILE A 271 28.67 -15.41 12.84
C ILE A 271 29.53 -15.84 11.63
N SER A 272 29.45 -17.12 11.25
CA SER A 272 30.25 -17.71 10.16
C SER A 272 29.36 -18.58 9.27
N PRO A 273 29.14 -18.19 8.00
CA PRO A 273 28.37 -19.00 7.04
C PRO A 273 29.05 -20.32 6.61
N VAL A 274 30.37 -20.47 6.87
CA VAL A 274 31.22 -21.52 6.27
C VAL A 274 31.42 -22.75 7.19
N ASP A 275 31.04 -22.68 8.47
CA ASP A 275 31.29 -23.75 9.45
C ASP A 275 30.19 -24.84 9.49
N VAL A 276 29.56 -25.11 8.34
CA VAL A 276 28.51 -26.13 8.19
C VAL A 276 29.16 -27.52 8.09
N GLY A 277 29.68 -28.04 9.20
CA GLY A 277 30.27 -29.39 9.24
C GLY A 277 31.23 -29.67 10.40
N ALA A 278 31.66 -28.65 11.15
CA ALA A 278 32.41 -28.86 12.37
C ALA A 278 31.44 -29.18 13.52
N VAL A 279 31.55 -30.40 14.07
CA VAL A 279 30.83 -30.82 15.27
C VAL A 279 31.03 -29.77 16.38
N SER A 280 29.91 -29.16 16.74
CA SER A 280 29.62 -28.30 17.88
C SER A 280 30.71 -28.21 18.96
N SER A 281 31.56 -27.18 18.87
CA SER A 281 31.73 -26.35 20.05
C SER A 281 30.54 -25.36 20.04
N ALA A 282 29.85 -25.24 21.17
CA ALA A 282 28.70 -24.36 21.32
C ALA A 282 29.08 -22.91 20.99
N ARG A 283 28.98 -22.53 19.71
CA ARG A 283 29.14 -21.15 19.30
C ARG A 283 27.87 -20.45 19.75
N GLU A 284 28.00 -19.59 20.75
CA GLU A 284 26.89 -18.79 21.24
C GLU A 284 26.38 -17.92 20.10
N LEU A 285 25.28 -18.35 19.46
CA LEU A 285 24.61 -17.53 18.45
C LEU A 285 24.12 -16.24 19.11
N PRO A 286 24.06 -15.12 18.38
CA PRO A 286 23.56 -13.86 18.94
C PRO A 286 22.05 -13.95 19.20
N ALA A 287 21.59 -13.36 20.32
CA ALA A 287 20.18 -13.39 20.72
C ALA A 287 19.22 -12.88 19.63
N PHE A 288 19.69 -11.94 18.81
CA PHE A 288 19.01 -11.47 17.62
C PHE A 288 19.99 -11.12 16.50
N ALA A 289 19.46 -10.98 15.28
CA ALA A 289 20.16 -10.39 14.14
C ALA A 289 19.29 -9.32 13.48
N TYR A 290 19.92 -8.24 13.02
CA TYR A 290 19.28 -7.22 12.22
C TYR A 290 19.54 -7.46 10.72
N ILE A 291 18.48 -7.52 9.92
CA ILE A 291 18.51 -7.70 8.48
C ILE A 291 18.21 -6.36 7.83
N HIS A 292 19.22 -5.79 7.18
CA HIS A 292 19.11 -4.53 6.46
C HIS A 292 18.91 -4.78 4.97
N LEU A 293 17.69 -4.58 4.47
CA LEU A 293 17.31 -4.72 3.06
C LEU A 293 16.55 -3.49 2.58
N ASP A 294 16.89 -2.33 3.14
CA ASP A 294 16.43 -1.01 2.70
C ASP A 294 17.12 -0.65 1.36
N HIS A 295 16.64 0.37 0.66
CA HIS A 295 17.16 0.79 -0.65
C HIS A 295 18.69 1.07 -0.69
N ASP A 296 19.32 1.35 0.45
CA ASP A 296 20.74 1.60 0.63
C ASP A 296 21.56 0.34 1.00
N ALA A 297 20.95 -0.86 0.98
CA ALA A 297 21.62 -2.12 1.26
C ALA A 297 22.84 -2.37 0.35
N THR A 298 23.96 -2.73 0.99
CA THR A 298 25.25 -3.03 0.33
C THR A 298 25.29 -4.41 -0.31
N GLY A 299 26.42 -4.75 -0.95
CA GLY A 299 26.64 -6.09 -1.47
C GLY A 299 26.69 -7.14 -0.35
N GLU A 300 27.28 -6.78 0.79
CA GLU A 300 27.38 -7.61 1.99
C GLU A 300 26.01 -7.86 2.62
N ASP A 301 25.14 -6.84 2.67
CA ASP A 301 23.76 -7.01 3.14
C ASP A 301 22.97 -7.98 2.24
N LYS A 302 23.23 -7.93 0.93
CA LYS A 302 22.57 -8.79 -0.08
C LYS A 302 23.03 -10.25 -0.04
N GLN A 303 24.07 -10.59 0.73
CA GLN A 303 24.38 -11.99 1.03
C GLN A 303 23.26 -12.68 1.81
N PHE A 304 22.30 -11.92 2.35
CA PHE A 304 21.01 -12.46 2.79
C PHE A 304 20.36 -13.41 1.77
N TYR A 305 20.55 -13.23 0.46
CA TYR A 305 19.98 -14.12 -0.57
C TYR A 305 20.85 -15.35 -0.89
N CYS A 306 21.89 -15.64 -0.09
CA CYS A 306 22.72 -16.83 -0.23
C CYS A 306 22.29 -17.94 0.74
N ASP A 307 22.40 -19.19 0.30
CA ASP A 307 22.00 -20.37 1.07
C ASP A 307 22.84 -20.55 2.34
N GLU A 308 24.13 -20.23 2.27
CA GLU A 308 25.06 -20.31 3.40
C GLU A 308 24.64 -19.35 4.53
N ASP A 309 24.35 -18.10 4.19
CA ASP A 309 23.90 -17.09 5.15
C ASP A 309 22.49 -17.39 5.69
N GLN A 310 21.59 -17.89 4.85
CA GLN A 310 20.27 -18.35 5.28
C GLN A 310 20.36 -19.51 6.29
N SER A 311 21.34 -20.40 6.14
CA SER A 311 21.54 -21.51 7.08
C SER A 311 21.85 -21.01 8.50
N VAL A 312 22.63 -19.94 8.63
CA VAL A 312 22.95 -19.30 9.91
C VAL A 312 21.75 -18.54 10.46
N LEU A 313 21.09 -17.74 9.61
CA LEU A 313 19.92 -16.95 10.00
C LEU A 313 18.77 -17.83 10.50
N ARG A 314 18.64 -19.07 9.99
CA ARG A 314 17.61 -20.03 10.42
C ARG A 314 17.66 -20.36 11.90
N ASP A 315 18.85 -20.34 12.51
CA ASP A 315 19.09 -20.78 13.88
C ASP A 315 19.03 -19.62 14.89
N ILE A 316 19.14 -18.38 14.41
CA ILE A 316 18.98 -17.17 15.24
C ILE A 316 17.51 -16.99 15.60
N ARG A 317 17.18 -16.85 16.89
CA ARG A 317 15.79 -16.85 17.35
C ARG A 317 15.01 -15.60 16.93
N TRP A 318 15.60 -14.42 17.12
CA TRP A 318 14.97 -13.15 16.80
C TRP A 318 15.63 -12.52 15.58
N LEU A 319 14.85 -12.28 14.54
CA LEU A 319 15.27 -11.48 13.40
C LEU A 319 14.53 -10.15 13.43
N VAL A 320 15.23 -9.05 13.22
CA VAL A 320 14.64 -7.73 13.06
C VAL A 320 14.96 -7.29 11.64
N MET A 321 13.95 -7.07 10.80
CA MET A 321 14.10 -6.77 9.39
C MET A 321 13.61 -5.37 9.08
N ARG A 322 14.44 -4.62 8.35
CA ARG A 322 14.06 -3.34 7.75
C ARG A 322 14.21 -3.44 6.23
N THR A 323 13.13 -3.13 5.52
CA THR A 323 13.13 -3.02 4.07
C THR A 323 12.08 -2.00 3.64
N ASP A 324 12.36 -1.30 2.55
CA ASP A 324 11.40 -0.42 1.86
C ASP A 324 11.03 -0.96 0.46
N SER A 325 11.41 -2.21 0.19
CA SER A 325 11.36 -2.86 -1.11
C SER A 325 10.54 -4.17 -1.07
N TYR A 326 10.08 -4.63 -2.23
CA TYR A 326 9.45 -5.94 -2.39
C TYR A 326 10.53 -7.00 -2.67
N ILE A 327 11.01 -7.68 -1.63
CA ILE A 327 12.18 -8.57 -1.72
C ILE A 327 11.88 -9.97 -2.24
N VAL A 328 10.59 -10.31 -2.41
CA VAL A 328 10.14 -11.66 -2.80
C VAL A 328 10.88 -12.22 -4.02
N PRO A 329 11.15 -11.47 -5.11
CA PRO A 329 11.90 -12.02 -6.25
C PRO A 329 13.29 -12.54 -5.85
N GLY A 330 13.96 -11.89 -4.90
CA GLY A 330 15.24 -12.38 -4.38
C GLY A 330 15.12 -13.68 -3.60
N LEU A 331 14.00 -13.93 -2.91
CA LEU A 331 13.77 -15.18 -2.19
C LEU A 331 13.63 -16.40 -3.13
N PHE A 332 13.16 -16.20 -4.37
CA PHE A 332 13.13 -17.26 -5.39
C PHE A 332 14.54 -17.63 -5.90
N LEU A 333 15.56 -16.81 -5.63
CA LEU A 333 16.95 -17.10 -6.01
C LEU A 333 17.69 -17.92 -4.95
N VAL A 334 17.13 -18.08 -3.75
CA VAL A 334 17.69 -18.91 -2.68
C VAL A 334 17.34 -20.37 -2.94
N MET A 335 18.31 -21.26 -3.12
CA MET A 335 18.06 -22.65 -3.51
C MET A 335 17.20 -23.40 -2.49
N ALA A 336 17.47 -23.18 -1.20
CA ALA A 336 16.74 -23.80 -0.10
C ALA A 336 15.25 -23.44 -0.06
N PHE A 337 14.82 -22.36 -0.74
CA PHE A 337 13.41 -21.95 -0.76
C PHE A 337 12.66 -22.33 -2.03
N GLN A 338 13.36 -22.74 -3.10
CA GLN A 338 12.73 -22.90 -4.41
C GLN A 338 11.63 -23.96 -4.45
N GLU A 339 11.86 -25.13 -3.84
CA GLU A 339 10.87 -26.21 -3.82
C GLU A 339 9.61 -25.79 -3.04
N GLU A 340 9.79 -25.22 -1.85
CA GLU A 340 8.67 -24.74 -1.02
C GLU A 340 7.91 -23.62 -1.73
N LEU A 341 8.61 -22.65 -2.34
CA LEU A 341 7.98 -21.57 -3.11
C LEU A 341 7.22 -22.09 -4.34
N GLY A 342 7.74 -23.10 -5.04
CA GLY A 342 7.07 -23.73 -6.18
C GLY A 342 5.77 -24.45 -5.79
N MET A 343 5.73 -25.06 -4.60
CA MET A 343 4.51 -25.66 -4.07
C MET A 343 3.50 -24.61 -3.57
N LEU A 344 3.98 -23.56 -2.89
CA LEU A 344 3.13 -22.48 -2.39
C LEU A 344 2.51 -21.69 -3.55
N PHE A 345 3.30 -21.36 -4.56
CA PHE A 345 2.93 -20.48 -5.68
C PHE A 345 3.30 -21.12 -7.02
N PRO A 346 2.46 -22.03 -7.54
CA PRO A 346 2.66 -22.60 -8.89
C PRO A 346 2.75 -21.54 -10.00
N GLU A 347 2.09 -20.40 -9.78
CA GLU A 347 2.23 -19.18 -10.58
C GLU A 347 3.03 -18.13 -9.77
N PRO A 348 4.33 -17.92 -10.04
CA PRO A 348 5.18 -17.06 -9.19
C PRO A 348 4.74 -15.60 -9.12
N ASP A 349 4.01 -15.10 -10.12
CA ASP A 349 3.47 -13.73 -10.15
C ASP A 349 2.24 -13.54 -9.24
N THR A 350 1.79 -14.58 -8.52
CA THR A 350 0.61 -14.55 -7.63
C THR A 350 0.95 -14.32 -6.16
N VAL A 351 2.22 -14.26 -5.80
CA VAL A 351 2.66 -14.18 -4.40
C VAL A 351 2.02 -13.01 -3.67
N PHE A 352 2.20 -11.77 -4.16
CA PHE A 352 1.58 -10.60 -3.53
C PHE A 352 0.05 -10.60 -3.68
N HIS A 353 -0.49 -11.16 -4.76
CA HIS A 353 -1.94 -11.29 -4.94
C HIS A 353 -2.58 -12.09 -3.80
N HIS A 354 -1.98 -13.24 -3.43
CA HIS A 354 -2.51 -14.08 -2.34
C HIS A 354 -2.16 -13.50 -0.97
N LEU A 355 -0.89 -13.19 -0.72
CA LEU A 355 -0.46 -12.73 0.61
C LEU A 355 -1.05 -11.36 0.95
N GLY A 356 -1.18 -10.47 -0.02
CA GLY A 356 -1.80 -9.16 0.19
C GLY A 356 -3.28 -9.27 0.54
N ARG A 357 -4.03 -10.15 -0.14
CA ARG A 357 -5.45 -10.42 0.15
C ARG A 357 -5.68 -11.17 1.46
N TYR A 358 -4.66 -11.88 1.94
CA TYR A 358 -4.69 -12.59 3.21
C TYR A 358 -4.35 -11.68 4.41
N LEU A 359 -3.36 -10.79 4.27
CA LEU A 359 -2.90 -9.93 5.36
C LEU A 359 -3.68 -8.63 5.50
N PHE A 360 -3.93 -7.92 4.39
CA PHE A 360 -4.29 -6.51 4.44
C PHE A 360 -5.79 -6.29 4.28
N HIS A 361 -6.50 -6.44 5.40
CA HIS A 361 -7.91 -6.08 5.49
C HIS A 361 -8.06 -4.68 6.08
N PRO A 362 -8.66 -3.71 5.37
CA PRO A 362 -8.89 -2.37 5.91
C PRO A 362 -9.69 -2.40 7.21
N SER A 363 -9.29 -1.62 8.21
CA SER A 363 -10.08 -1.44 9.43
C SER A 363 -11.48 -0.90 9.11
N ASN A 364 -12.44 -1.07 10.02
CA ASN A 364 -13.82 -0.64 9.79
C ASN A 364 -13.94 0.86 9.42
N HIS A 365 -13.06 1.70 9.97
CA HIS A 365 -13.01 3.11 9.62
C HIS A 365 -12.65 3.32 8.14
N VAL A 366 -11.54 2.70 7.69
CA VAL A 366 -11.08 2.78 6.29
C VAL A 366 -12.09 2.12 5.36
N TRP A 367 -12.62 0.94 5.74
CA TRP A 367 -13.63 0.23 4.97
C TRP A 367 -14.87 1.07 4.73
N GLY A 368 -15.31 1.84 5.73
CA GLY A 368 -16.42 2.78 5.56
C GLY A 368 -16.17 3.84 4.50
N LEU A 369 -14.93 4.34 4.37
CA LEU A 369 -14.55 5.27 3.29
C LEU A 369 -14.63 4.60 1.92
N ILE A 370 -14.07 3.39 1.81
CA ILE A 370 -14.03 2.60 0.57
C ILE A 370 -15.46 2.28 0.11
N ALA A 371 -16.27 1.68 0.98
CA ALA A 371 -17.63 1.25 0.66
C ALA A 371 -18.50 2.42 0.22
N ARG A 372 -18.55 3.51 0.99
CA ARG A 372 -19.35 4.70 0.64
C ARG A 372 -18.92 5.32 -0.68
N TYR A 373 -17.62 5.44 -0.93
CA TYR A 373 -17.14 6.03 -2.17
C TYR A 373 -17.43 5.14 -3.38
N HIS A 374 -17.18 3.83 -3.26
CA HIS A 374 -17.50 2.88 -4.30
C HIS A 374 -19.00 2.92 -4.65
N ASP A 375 -19.87 2.85 -3.64
CA ASP A 375 -21.31 2.77 -3.84
C ASP A 375 -21.88 4.06 -4.43
N ALA A 376 -21.34 5.22 -4.05
CA ALA A 376 -21.77 6.52 -4.56
C ALA A 376 -21.27 6.84 -5.98
N TYR A 377 -20.03 6.46 -6.32
CA TYR A 377 -19.36 6.97 -7.54
C TYR A 377 -18.97 5.89 -8.56
N LEU A 378 -18.77 4.64 -8.14
CA LEU A 378 -18.18 3.60 -9.00
C LEU A 378 -19.12 2.43 -9.29
N ALA A 379 -20.08 2.15 -8.40
CA ALA A 379 -20.88 0.94 -8.44
C ALA A 379 -21.67 0.78 -9.74
N ALA A 380 -22.32 1.87 -10.20
CA ALA A 380 -23.27 1.88 -11.31
C ALA A 380 -22.64 1.87 -12.72
N ALA A 381 -21.35 2.18 -12.85
CA ALA A 381 -20.69 2.26 -14.15
C ALA A 381 -20.54 0.89 -14.81
N ASP A 382 -20.70 0.78 -16.12
CA ASP A 382 -20.51 -0.49 -16.83
C ASP A 382 -19.04 -0.93 -16.78
N GLN A 383 -18.08 0.00 -16.87
CA GLN A 383 -16.66 -0.25 -16.71
C GLN A 383 -16.01 0.74 -15.74
N ARG A 384 -15.08 0.27 -14.91
CA ARG A 384 -14.30 1.08 -13.96
C ARG A 384 -12.83 1.11 -14.39
N VAL A 385 -12.28 2.30 -14.58
CA VAL A 385 -10.89 2.51 -14.98
C VAL A 385 -10.15 3.21 -13.84
N GLY A 386 -9.16 2.55 -13.26
CA GLY A 386 -8.26 3.16 -12.27
C GLY A 386 -7.09 3.84 -12.97
N ILE A 387 -6.76 5.06 -12.56
CA ILE A 387 -5.59 5.80 -13.03
C ILE A 387 -4.83 6.30 -11.81
N GLN A 388 -3.72 5.63 -11.51
CA GLN A 388 -2.81 5.99 -10.44
C GLN A 388 -1.70 6.88 -11.00
N VAL A 389 -1.68 8.14 -10.56
CA VAL A 389 -0.72 9.14 -11.01
C VAL A 389 0.24 9.49 -9.88
N ARG A 390 1.52 9.19 -10.07
CA ARG A 390 2.60 9.57 -9.17
C ARG A 390 3.54 10.56 -9.83
N VAL A 391 3.63 11.75 -9.24
CA VAL A 391 4.69 12.73 -9.52
C VAL A 391 5.70 12.66 -8.38
N PHE A 392 6.97 12.44 -8.69
CA PHE A 392 8.02 12.30 -7.67
C PHE A 392 8.60 13.65 -7.25
N GLY A 393 8.78 13.82 -5.92
CA GLY A 393 9.37 15.02 -5.33
C GLY A 393 8.48 16.26 -5.45
N SER A 394 9.12 17.43 -5.57
CA SER A 394 8.48 18.74 -5.77
C SER A 394 8.28 19.09 -7.24
N ALA A 395 8.42 18.14 -8.16
CA ALA A 395 8.26 18.38 -9.59
C ALA A 395 6.88 19.00 -9.87
N PRO A 396 6.74 19.95 -10.80
CA PRO A 396 5.49 20.64 -11.10
C PRO A 396 4.43 19.72 -11.72
N ASN A 397 3.25 20.25 -12.01
CA ASN A 397 2.28 19.54 -12.87
C ASN A 397 2.91 19.37 -14.26
N SER A 398 2.77 18.18 -14.86
CA SER A 398 3.35 17.89 -16.18
C SER A 398 2.25 17.61 -17.20
N PRO A 399 2.06 18.53 -18.17
CA PRO A 399 1.24 18.28 -19.36
C PRO A 399 1.72 17.07 -20.17
N GLU A 400 3.03 16.83 -20.22
CA GLU A 400 3.61 15.69 -20.93
C GLU A 400 3.20 14.37 -20.28
N LEU A 401 3.19 14.30 -18.94
CA LEU A 401 2.70 13.13 -18.22
C LEU A 401 1.18 12.94 -18.43
N LEU A 402 0.40 14.02 -18.43
CA LEU A 402 -1.02 13.94 -18.74
C LEU A 402 -1.25 13.39 -20.15
N GLU A 403 -0.53 13.91 -21.15
CA GLU A 403 -0.59 13.45 -22.54
C GLU A 403 -0.20 11.98 -22.65
N GLN A 404 0.85 11.56 -21.93
CA GLN A 404 1.26 10.15 -21.86
C GLN A 404 0.14 9.28 -21.29
N ILE A 405 -0.49 9.68 -20.18
CA ILE A 405 -1.61 8.96 -19.55
C ILE A 405 -2.78 8.84 -20.52
N THR A 406 -3.21 9.96 -21.12
CA THR A 406 -4.38 9.97 -22.01
C THR A 406 -4.13 9.17 -23.27
N THR A 407 -2.95 9.31 -23.88
CA THR A 407 -2.56 8.58 -25.09
C THR A 407 -2.50 7.08 -24.82
N CYS A 408 -1.88 6.68 -23.70
CA CYS A 408 -1.84 5.27 -23.29
C CYS A 408 -3.25 4.72 -23.08
N ALA A 409 -4.08 5.40 -22.29
CA ALA A 409 -5.41 4.93 -21.98
C ALA A 409 -6.34 4.87 -23.21
N GLN A 410 -6.19 5.77 -24.18
CA GLN A 410 -6.95 5.77 -25.43
C GLN A 410 -6.47 4.67 -26.38
N LYS A 411 -5.16 4.54 -26.58
CA LYS A 411 -4.58 3.52 -27.45
C LYS A 411 -4.93 2.09 -27.00
N GLU A 412 -4.95 1.86 -25.69
CA GLU A 412 -5.33 0.57 -25.10
C GLU A 412 -6.86 0.39 -24.96
N GLY A 413 -7.67 1.32 -25.50
CA GLY A 413 -9.14 1.24 -25.48
C GLY A 413 -9.78 1.40 -24.09
N LEU A 414 -9.00 1.82 -23.09
CA LEU A 414 -9.48 2.03 -21.72
C LEU A 414 -10.36 3.28 -21.65
N LEU A 415 -9.96 4.36 -22.34
CA LEU A 415 -10.73 5.59 -22.48
C LEU A 415 -11.07 5.87 -23.95
N PRO A 416 -12.26 6.41 -24.27
CA PRO A 416 -12.62 6.73 -25.64
C PRO A 416 -11.88 7.98 -26.15
N GLU A 417 -11.62 8.01 -27.46
CA GLU A 417 -11.14 9.22 -28.14
C GLU A 417 -12.21 10.33 -28.13
N LEU A 418 -11.75 11.58 -28.22
CA LEU A 418 -12.60 12.76 -28.23
C LEU A 418 -12.74 13.32 -29.64
N LEU A 419 -13.94 13.79 -29.99
CA LEU A 419 -14.17 14.48 -31.27
C LEU A 419 -13.33 15.75 -31.35
N ALA A 420 -12.87 16.10 -32.56
CA ALA A 420 -12.04 17.28 -32.82
C ALA A 420 -12.78 18.58 -32.45
N GLU A 421 -12.02 19.56 -31.96
CA GLU A 421 -12.55 20.89 -31.60
C GLU A 421 -13.15 21.58 -32.84
N GLY A 422 -14.34 22.18 -32.68
CA GLY A 422 -15.03 22.92 -33.74
C GLY A 422 -15.99 22.11 -34.62
N LEU A 423 -16.06 20.78 -34.46
CA LEU A 423 -17.20 20.02 -34.98
C LEU A 423 -18.42 20.35 -34.12
N PRO A 424 -19.57 20.72 -34.71
CA PRO A 424 -20.77 20.96 -33.91
C PRO A 424 -21.08 19.69 -33.14
N ALA A 425 -20.95 19.75 -31.82
CA ALA A 425 -21.61 18.80 -30.94
C ALA A 425 -23.06 18.81 -31.41
N ALA A 426 -23.55 17.69 -31.95
CA ALA A 426 -24.91 17.62 -32.46
C ALA A 426 -25.82 18.24 -31.39
N THR A 427 -26.45 19.37 -31.74
CA THR A 427 -27.32 20.16 -30.86
C THR A 427 -28.55 19.36 -30.39
N THR A 428 -28.70 18.16 -30.95
CA THR A 428 -29.57 17.09 -30.50
C THR A 428 -28.72 15.92 -30.00
N PRO A 429 -28.87 15.48 -28.74
CA PRO A 429 -28.30 14.20 -28.32
C PRO A 429 -28.82 13.12 -29.28
N PRO A 430 -27.95 12.28 -29.88
CA PRO A 430 -28.41 11.24 -30.79
C PRO A 430 -29.46 10.37 -30.09
N PRO A 431 -30.52 9.93 -30.80
CA PRO A 431 -31.60 9.14 -30.22
C PRO A 431 -30.99 8.04 -29.38
N ALA A 432 -31.39 7.96 -28.11
CA ALA A 432 -30.74 7.13 -27.11
C ALA A 432 -30.59 5.69 -27.66
N PRO A 433 -29.35 5.22 -27.93
CA PRO A 433 -29.19 3.78 -28.07
C PRO A 433 -29.65 3.17 -26.75
N SER A 434 -30.34 2.04 -26.83
CA SER A 434 -31.05 1.40 -25.71
C SER A 434 -30.17 1.07 -24.50
N ARG A 435 -28.85 1.30 -24.57
CA ARG A 435 -27.95 1.45 -23.42
C ARG A 435 -26.61 2.10 -23.84
N ARG A 436 -26.39 3.39 -23.57
CA ARG A 436 -25.04 3.99 -23.70
C ARG A 436 -24.15 3.39 -22.60
N ARG A 437 -23.01 2.80 -22.98
CA ARG A 437 -22.05 2.27 -22.00
C ARG A 437 -21.45 3.44 -21.22
N SER A 438 -21.31 3.23 -19.92
CA SER A 438 -20.78 4.19 -18.97
C SER A 438 -19.43 3.73 -18.42
N LYS A 439 -18.47 4.64 -18.35
CA LYS A 439 -17.16 4.43 -17.73
C LYS A 439 -17.01 5.36 -16.53
N ALA A 440 -16.64 4.81 -15.37
CA ALA A 440 -16.18 5.58 -14.22
C ALA A 440 -14.65 5.52 -14.13
N VAL A 441 -14.01 6.67 -14.23
CA VAL A 441 -12.56 6.84 -14.14
C VAL A 441 -12.22 7.30 -12.74
N LEU A 442 -11.55 6.45 -11.98
CA LEU A 442 -11.03 6.77 -10.66
C LEU A 442 -9.59 7.25 -10.79
N VAL A 443 -9.34 8.52 -10.49
CA VAL A 443 -8.01 9.13 -10.51
C VAL A 443 -7.51 9.25 -9.07
N THR A 444 -6.33 8.71 -8.79
CA THR A 444 -5.63 8.90 -7.51
C THR A 444 -4.31 9.60 -7.76
N SER A 445 -4.12 10.74 -7.13
CA SER A 445 -2.96 11.61 -7.30
C SER A 445 -2.88 12.53 -6.09
N LEU A 446 -1.66 12.83 -5.63
CA LEU A 446 -1.49 13.90 -4.65
C LEU A 446 -2.00 15.24 -5.20
N LYS A 447 -1.81 15.47 -6.50
CA LYS A 447 -2.18 16.72 -7.17
C LYS A 447 -3.54 16.60 -7.84
N ALA A 448 -4.47 17.49 -7.49
CA ALA A 448 -5.80 17.54 -8.12
C ALA A 448 -5.76 17.85 -9.62
N TRP A 449 -4.69 18.47 -10.10
CA TRP A 449 -4.57 18.96 -11.48
C TRP A 449 -4.83 17.89 -12.55
N TYR A 450 -4.36 16.66 -12.37
CA TYR A 450 -4.60 15.58 -13.35
C TYR A 450 -6.08 15.19 -13.42
N TYR A 451 -6.77 15.15 -12.27
CA TYR A 451 -8.21 14.93 -12.22
C TYR A 451 -8.96 16.09 -12.90
N ASP A 452 -8.63 17.34 -12.56
CA ASP A 452 -9.29 18.51 -13.14
C ASP A 452 -9.16 18.56 -14.67
N LYS A 453 -7.97 18.23 -15.19
CA LYS A 453 -7.73 18.17 -16.63
C LYS A 453 -8.48 17.03 -17.32
N LEU A 454 -8.42 15.82 -16.78
CA LEU A 454 -9.17 14.68 -17.34
C LEU A 454 -10.67 14.92 -17.30
N LYS A 455 -11.19 15.44 -16.18
CA LYS A 455 -12.60 15.78 -16.04
C LYS A 455 -13.01 16.86 -17.03
N GLY A 456 -12.22 17.92 -17.18
CA GLY A 456 -12.48 18.99 -18.16
C GLY A 456 -12.58 18.45 -19.59
N MET A 457 -11.61 17.61 -19.99
CA MET A 457 -11.59 17.00 -21.33
C MET A 457 -12.87 16.22 -21.66
N TYR A 458 -13.31 15.33 -20.77
CA TYR A 458 -14.51 14.50 -20.99
C TYR A 458 -15.84 15.23 -20.70
N TRP A 459 -15.79 16.37 -20.02
CA TRP A 459 -16.95 17.23 -19.80
C TRP A 459 -17.22 18.15 -20.99
N GLU A 460 -16.17 18.75 -21.55
CA GLU A 460 -16.27 19.77 -22.60
C GLU A 460 -16.40 19.18 -24.00
N ARG A 461 -15.95 17.93 -24.22
CA ARG A 461 -15.91 17.29 -25.55
C ARG A 461 -16.64 15.95 -25.55
N ALA A 462 -17.43 15.73 -26.60
CA ALA A 462 -18.10 14.45 -26.82
C ALA A 462 -17.12 13.36 -27.27
N THR A 463 -17.37 12.13 -26.82
CA THR A 463 -16.59 10.94 -27.17
C THR A 463 -16.95 10.45 -28.57
N VAL A 464 -15.96 9.96 -29.31
CA VAL A 464 -16.17 9.38 -30.66
C VAL A 464 -17.11 8.17 -30.61
N THR A 465 -17.03 7.39 -29.52
CA THR A 465 -17.84 6.19 -29.31
C THR A 465 -19.25 6.48 -28.77
N GLY A 466 -19.53 7.71 -28.33
CA GLY A 466 -20.77 8.08 -27.64
C GLY A 466 -20.90 7.51 -26.22
N GLU A 467 -19.85 6.90 -25.68
CA GLU A 467 -19.77 6.42 -24.30
C GLU A 467 -19.79 7.59 -23.31
N ALA A 468 -20.48 7.41 -22.18
CA ALA A 468 -20.49 8.39 -21.10
C ALA A 468 -19.29 8.13 -20.17
N VAL A 469 -18.49 9.17 -19.88
CA VAL A 469 -17.30 9.08 -19.03
C VAL A 469 -17.46 10.00 -17.83
N GLY A 470 -17.49 9.42 -16.62
CA GLY A 470 -17.45 10.15 -15.36
C GLY A 470 -16.05 10.04 -14.76
N VAL A 471 -15.43 11.18 -14.41
CA VAL A 471 -14.09 11.21 -13.77
C VAL A 471 -14.26 11.59 -12.30
N HIS A 472 -13.59 10.85 -11.42
CA HIS A 472 -13.76 10.92 -9.97
C HIS A 472 -12.40 10.86 -9.28
N GLN A 473 -12.20 11.68 -8.25
CA GLN A 473 -11.02 11.65 -7.37
C GLN A 473 -11.49 11.64 -5.91
N PRO A 474 -11.07 10.67 -5.06
CA PRO A 474 -11.50 10.60 -3.67
C PRO A 474 -10.90 11.69 -2.80
N SER A 475 -9.59 11.96 -2.97
CA SER A 475 -8.88 13.01 -2.25
C SER A 475 -7.72 13.58 -3.06
N HIS A 476 -7.20 14.72 -2.61
CA HIS A 476 -5.98 15.34 -3.11
C HIS A 476 -5.26 16.03 -1.92
N GLU A 477 -4.06 15.57 -1.58
CA GLU A 477 -3.32 16.06 -0.40
C GLU A 477 -2.20 17.04 -0.79
N GLU A 478 -1.97 17.27 -2.08
CA GLU A 478 -0.91 18.07 -2.73
C GLU A 478 0.53 17.61 -2.44
N TYR A 479 0.81 17.14 -1.22
CA TYR A 479 2.10 16.69 -0.73
C TYR A 479 2.01 15.32 -0.07
N GLN A 480 3.09 14.55 -0.17
CA GLN A 480 3.22 13.28 0.54
C GLN A 480 3.47 13.56 2.02
N HIS A 481 2.61 13.02 2.88
CA HIS A 481 2.90 12.93 4.32
C HIS A 481 3.25 11.47 4.67
N PHE A 482 4.14 11.28 5.65
CA PHE A 482 4.53 9.95 6.14
C PHE A 482 4.10 9.81 7.59
N GLY A 483 3.42 8.71 7.94
CA GLY A 483 3.02 8.41 9.32
C GLY A 483 1.97 9.37 9.88
N ALA A 484 1.21 10.05 9.03
CA ALA A 484 0.13 10.96 9.43
C ALA A 484 -1.23 10.26 9.29
N ARG A 485 -1.95 10.15 10.42
CA ARG A 485 -3.20 9.39 10.54
C ARG A 485 -4.22 9.55 9.43
N SER A 486 -4.62 10.80 9.19
CA SER A 486 -5.62 11.12 8.18
C SER A 486 -5.11 10.86 6.77
N HIS A 487 -3.80 11.04 6.53
CA HIS A 487 -3.18 10.83 5.23
C HIS A 487 -3.10 9.34 4.89
N ASP A 488 -2.57 8.51 5.78
CA ASP A 488 -2.39 7.07 5.51
C ASP A 488 -3.74 6.33 5.44
N THR A 489 -4.74 6.78 6.21
CA THR A 489 -6.12 6.31 6.12
C THR A 489 -6.71 6.54 4.72
N LYS A 490 -6.55 7.75 4.16
CA LYS A 490 -7.03 8.08 2.82
C LYS A 490 -6.24 7.35 1.74
N ALA A 491 -4.92 7.32 1.86
CA ALA A 491 -4.06 6.59 0.95
C ALA A 491 -4.45 5.10 0.89
N TRP A 492 -4.72 4.47 2.04
CA TRP A 492 -5.16 3.08 2.06
C TRP A 492 -6.51 2.88 1.39
N ALA A 493 -7.46 3.79 1.63
CA ALA A 493 -8.76 3.75 0.96
C ALA A 493 -8.62 3.88 -0.56
N GLU A 494 -7.75 4.77 -1.04
CA GLU A 494 -7.49 4.97 -2.47
C GLU A 494 -6.82 3.77 -3.13
N ILE A 495 -5.79 3.18 -2.51
CA ILE A 495 -5.15 1.93 -2.99
C ILE A 495 -6.22 0.83 -3.12
N TYR A 496 -7.08 0.70 -2.11
CA TYR A 496 -8.13 -0.32 -2.13
C TYR A 496 -9.17 -0.04 -3.23
N LEU A 497 -9.61 1.21 -3.41
CA LEU A 497 -10.54 1.60 -4.46
C LEU A 497 -9.98 1.34 -5.87
N LEU A 498 -8.70 1.64 -6.11
CA LEU A 498 -8.03 1.27 -7.36
C LEU A 498 -8.10 -0.24 -7.60
N SER A 499 -7.90 -1.05 -6.55
CA SER A 499 -8.00 -2.52 -6.65
C SER A 499 -9.40 -3.04 -6.99
N LEU A 500 -10.45 -2.20 -6.90
CA LEU A 500 -11.83 -2.53 -7.26
C LEU A 500 -12.20 -2.12 -8.70
N THR A 501 -11.24 -1.55 -9.44
CA THR A 501 -11.43 -1.20 -10.85
C THR A 501 -11.24 -2.41 -11.76
N ASP A 502 -11.82 -2.37 -12.97
CA ASP A 502 -11.74 -3.48 -13.92
C ASP A 502 -10.39 -3.52 -14.66
N VAL A 503 -9.80 -2.35 -14.83
CA VAL A 503 -8.52 -2.09 -15.51
C VAL A 503 -7.81 -0.96 -14.78
N LEU A 504 -6.49 -1.03 -14.69
CA LEU A 504 -5.66 -0.12 -13.90
C LEU A 504 -4.48 0.39 -14.73
N VAL A 505 -4.27 1.71 -14.73
CA VAL A 505 -3.07 2.38 -15.22
C VAL A 505 -2.26 2.85 -14.01
N THR A 506 -0.98 2.50 -13.95
CA THR A 506 -0.08 2.86 -12.85
C THR A 506 1.09 3.70 -13.31
N SER A 507 1.66 4.47 -12.39
CA SER A 507 2.88 5.25 -12.65
C SER A 507 4.12 4.43 -12.33
N GLY A 508 5.11 4.47 -13.22
CA GLY A 508 6.39 3.79 -13.04
C GLY A 508 7.06 4.14 -11.70
N PHE A 509 7.70 3.14 -11.08
CA PHE A 509 8.34 3.21 -9.75
C PHE A 509 7.41 3.52 -8.56
N SER A 510 6.10 3.70 -8.76
CA SER A 510 5.18 3.94 -7.66
C SER A 510 4.77 2.62 -7.01
N THR A 511 5.14 2.42 -5.74
CA THR A 511 4.67 1.28 -4.91
C THR A 511 3.24 1.44 -4.40
N PHE A 512 2.61 2.59 -4.67
CA PHE A 512 1.20 2.83 -4.33
C PHE A 512 0.26 2.14 -5.32
N GLY A 513 0.63 2.14 -6.61
CA GLY A 513 -0.07 1.40 -7.66
C GLY A 513 0.30 -0.07 -7.59
#